data_AF-A0AAV3Z6S0-F1
#
_entry.id   AF-A0AAV3Z6S0-F1
#
_cell.length_a   1.000
_cell.length_b   1.000
_cell.length_c   1.000
_cell.angle_alpha   90.00
_cell.angle_beta   90.00
_cell.angle_gamma   90.00
#
_symmetry.space_group_name_H-M   'P 1'
#
loop_
_entity.id
_entity.type
_entity.pdbx_description
1 polymer ?
#
loop_
_entity_poly.entity_id
_entity_poly.type
_entity_poly.pdbx_seq_one_letter_code
_entity_poly.pdbx_strand_id
1 'polypeptide(L)'
;MEAATEVIPKVKRKAKQKWMTEEILNLMEERSCAKGNKEKYEQIHKKVQEKCNMSKENWINEKCTEIEQQRKHAPQTMYRNIEEITGKEHSYQLGV
;
A
#
# COMPACT_ATOMS: atom_id res chain seq x y z
N MET A 1 3.98 -13.08 43.93
CA MET A 1 3.63 -13.36 42.52
C MET A 1 3.01 -12.10 41.97
N GLU A 2 3.62 -11.49 40.96
CA GLU A 2 2.92 -10.77 39.89
C GLU A 2 3.99 -10.28 38.92
N ALA A 3 4.18 -11.01 37.82
CA ALA A 3 4.94 -10.50 36.70
C ALA A 3 4.01 -9.53 35.96
N ALA A 4 4.28 -8.23 36.06
CA ALA A 4 3.56 -7.22 35.31
C ALA A 4 3.73 -7.51 33.81
N THR A 5 2.72 -8.11 33.18
CA THR A 5 2.66 -8.21 31.72
C THR A 5 2.31 -6.83 31.20
N GLU A 6 3.32 -6.00 30.98
CA GLU A 6 3.17 -4.73 30.27
C GLU A 6 2.64 -5.04 28.86
N VAL A 7 1.31 -5.01 28.71
CA VAL A 7 0.66 -5.11 27.39
C VAL A 7 0.93 -3.79 26.69
N ILE A 8 2.05 -3.72 25.98
CA ILE A 8 2.37 -2.60 25.09
C ILE A 8 1.19 -2.44 24.13
N PRO A 9 0.51 -1.27 24.09
CA PRO A 9 -0.61 -1.08 23.20
C PRO A 9 -0.11 -1.21 21.77
N LYS A 10 -0.65 -2.20 21.05
CA LYS A 10 -0.38 -2.40 19.62
C LYS A 10 -1.00 -1.23 18.86
N VAL A 11 -0.18 -0.23 18.54
CA VAL A 11 -0.60 0.89 17.69
C VAL A 11 -0.98 0.30 16.33
N LYS A 12 -2.26 0.41 15.96
CA LYS A 12 -2.75 -0.02 14.64
C LYS A 12 -1.96 0.71 13.56
N ARG A 13 -1.27 -0.05 12.70
CA ARG A 13 -0.52 0.52 11.60
C ARG A 13 -1.50 1.06 10.56
N LYS A 14 -1.39 2.34 10.23
CA LYS A 14 -2.13 2.93 9.12
C LYS A 14 -1.49 2.52 7.79
N ALA A 15 -2.32 2.28 6.78
CA ALA A 15 -1.85 2.08 5.41
C ALA A 15 -1.08 3.34 4.96
N LYS A 16 0.18 3.16 4.53
CA LYS A 16 1.00 4.25 3.99
C LYS A 16 0.73 4.51 2.51
N GLN A 17 0.22 3.49 1.82
CA GLN A 17 -0.01 3.48 0.39
C GLN A 17 -1.50 3.28 0.12
N LYS A 18 -2.05 3.96 -0.88
CA LYS A 18 -3.49 3.92 -1.21
C LYS A 18 -3.98 2.53 -1.62
N TRP A 19 -3.08 1.71 -2.18
CA TRP A 19 -3.34 0.33 -2.60
C TRP A 19 -3.14 -0.71 -1.49
N MET A 20 -2.71 -0.32 -0.27
CA MET A 20 -2.58 -1.27 0.84
C MET A 20 -3.94 -1.52 1.50
N THR A 21 -4.37 -2.78 1.49
CA THR A 21 -5.60 -3.23 2.14
C THR A 21 -5.36 -3.63 3.60
N GLU A 22 -6.44 -3.70 4.39
CA GLU A 22 -6.38 -4.19 5.79
C GLU A 22 -5.86 -5.63 5.87
N GLU A 23 -6.15 -6.45 4.86
CA GLU A 23 -5.65 -7.82 4.76
C GLU A 23 -4.11 -7.88 4.69
N ILE A 24 -3.49 -7.00 3.89
CA ILE A 24 -2.03 -6.88 3.81
C ILE A 24 -1.45 -6.45 5.17
N LEU A 25 -2.11 -5.50 5.85
CA LEU A 25 -1.67 -5.04 7.16
C LEU A 25 -1.70 -6.17 8.20
N ASN A 26 -2.77 -6.96 8.23
CA ASN A 26 -2.90 -8.12 9.10
C ASN A 26 -1.80 -9.15 8.82
N LEU A 27 -1.54 -9.48 7.55
CA LEU A 27 -0.46 -10.41 7.18
C LEU A 27 0.93 -9.88 7.58
N MET A 28 1.16 -8.57 7.54
CA MET A 28 2.40 -7.96 8.02
C MET A 28 2.56 -8.07 9.56
N GLU A 29 1.46 -8.00 10.30
CA GLU A 29 1.45 -8.25 11.75
C GLU A 29 1.74 -9.72 12.05
N GLU A 30 1.08 -10.65 11.34
CA GLU A 30 1.34 -12.08 11.47
C GLU A 30 2.80 -12.44 11.16
N ARG A 31 3.38 -11.84 10.12
CA ARG A 31 4.81 -11.99 9.80
C ARG A 31 5.70 -11.50 10.94
N SER A 32 5.30 -10.43 11.63
CA SER A 32 6.06 -9.89 12.77
C SER A 32 6.02 -10.85 13.95
N CYS A 33 4.87 -11.50 14.20
CA CYS A 33 4.72 -12.54 15.23
C CYS A 33 5.47 -13.83 14.88
N ALA A 34 5.71 -14.12 13.60
CA ALA A 34 6.44 -15.31 13.16
C ALA A 34 7.98 -15.19 13.26
N LYS A 35 8.52 -14.08 13.79
CA LYS A 35 9.96 -13.91 14.05
C LYS A 35 10.43 -14.92 15.10
N GLY A 36 10.92 -16.06 14.64
CA GLY A 36 11.32 -17.20 15.47
C GLY A 36 11.02 -18.54 14.82
N ASN A 37 10.05 -18.58 13.89
CA ASN A 37 9.80 -19.75 13.05
C ASN A 37 10.07 -19.38 11.59
N LYS A 38 11.23 -19.82 11.08
CA LYS A 38 11.71 -19.47 9.74
C LYS A 38 10.74 -19.91 8.64
N GLU A 39 10.27 -21.14 8.69
CA GLU A 39 9.35 -21.68 7.69
C GLU A 39 8.03 -20.89 7.63
N LYS A 40 7.43 -20.67 8.81
CA LYS A 40 6.18 -19.89 8.91
C LYS A 40 6.39 -18.44 8.46
N TYR A 41 7.52 -17.84 8.80
CA TYR A 41 7.88 -16.49 8.36
C TYR A 41 8.00 -16.40 6.83
N GLU A 42 8.68 -17.35 6.19
CA GLU A 42 8.84 -17.39 4.73
C GLU A 42 7.50 -17.59 4.02
N GLN A 43 6.63 -18.48 4.53
CA GLN A 43 5.29 -18.68 3.99
C GLN A 43 4.45 -17.40 4.06
N ILE A 44 4.42 -16.72 5.21
CA ILE A 44 3.67 -15.47 5.37
C ILE A 44 4.30 -14.37 4.51
N HIS A 45 5.63 -14.32 4.41
CA HIS A 45 6.31 -13.33 3.58
C HIS A 45 5.92 -13.45 2.10
N LYS A 46 5.88 -14.67 1.56
CA LYS A 46 5.40 -14.92 0.18
C LYS A 46 3.96 -14.46 0.00
N LYS A 47 3.06 -14.78 0.93
CA LYS A 47 1.66 -14.33 0.90
C LYS A 47 1.54 -12.80 0.92
N VAL A 48 2.33 -12.12 1.77
CA VAL A 48 2.37 -10.66 1.82
C VAL A 48 2.81 -10.10 0.45
N GLN A 49 3.85 -10.66 -0.15
CA GLN A 49 4.33 -10.20 -1.46
C GLN A 49 3.28 -10.38 -2.55
N GLU A 50 2.64 -11.55 -2.62
CA GLU A 50 1.58 -11.84 -3.57
C GLU A 50 0.40 -10.88 -3.42
N LYS A 51 -0.11 -10.70 -2.19
CA LYS A 51 -1.22 -9.77 -1.93
C LYS A 51 -0.86 -8.31 -2.21
N CYS A 52 0.37 -7.89 -1.89
CA CYS A 52 0.87 -6.56 -2.24
C CYS A 52 0.90 -6.34 -3.75
N ASN A 53 1.43 -7.31 -4.51
CA ASN A 53 1.50 -7.21 -5.97
C ASN A 53 0.09 -7.13 -6.56
N MET A 54 -0.79 -8.06 -6.20
CA MET A 54 -2.17 -8.10 -6.69
C MET A 54 -2.94 -6.82 -6.34
N SER A 55 -2.84 -6.33 -5.10
CA SER A 55 -3.56 -5.10 -4.69
C SER A 55 -3.01 -3.87 -5.40
N LYS A 56 -1.69 -3.80 -5.61
CA LYS A 56 -1.06 -2.72 -6.37
C LYS A 56 -1.47 -2.75 -7.85
N GLU A 57 -1.46 -3.93 -8.47
CA GLU A 57 -1.88 -4.11 -9.86
C GLU A 57 -3.35 -3.73 -10.06
N ASN A 58 -4.24 -4.20 -9.17
CA ASN A 58 -5.66 -3.83 -9.21
C ASN A 58 -5.84 -2.32 -9.11
N TRP A 59 -5.19 -1.67 -8.14
CA TRP A 59 -5.29 -0.22 -7.97
C TRP A 59 -4.77 0.54 -9.20
N ILE A 60 -3.65 0.12 -9.80
CA ILE A 60 -3.14 0.74 -11.03
C ILE A 60 -4.11 0.53 -12.20
N ASN A 61 -4.66 -0.67 -12.36
CA ASN A 61 -5.61 -0.99 -13.43
C ASN A 61 -6.91 -0.19 -13.32
N GLU A 62 -7.45 -0.05 -12.11
CA GLU A 62 -8.59 0.82 -11.83
C GLU A 62 -8.28 2.26 -12.23
N LYS A 63 -7.12 2.78 -11.80
CA LYS A 63 -6.70 4.14 -12.13
C LYS A 63 -6.47 4.36 -13.64
N CYS A 64 -5.90 3.38 -14.34
CA CYS A 64 -5.79 3.43 -15.81
C CYS A 64 -7.16 3.50 -16.47
N THR A 65 -8.11 2.67 -16.02
CA THR A 65 -9.49 2.67 -16.52
C THR A 65 -10.16 4.03 -16.30
N GLU A 66 -9.99 4.64 -15.11
CA GLU A 66 -10.49 5.99 -14.82
C GLU A 66 -9.88 7.04 -15.77
N ILE A 67 -8.57 6.99 -16.00
CA ILE A 67 -7.84 7.90 -16.91
C ILE A 67 -8.37 7.77 -18.34
N GLU A 68 -8.57 6.55 -18.84
CA GLU A 68 -9.08 6.30 -20.19
C GLU A 68 -10.48 6.89 -20.40
N GLN A 69 -11.35 6.77 -19.39
CA GLN A 69 -12.69 7.39 -19.42
C GLN A 69 -12.62 8.92 -19.35
N GLN A 70 -11.72 9.46 -18.54
CA GLN A 70 -11.58 10.91 -18.32
C GLN A 70 -10.87 11.62 -19.48
N ARG A 71 -10.12 10.90 -20.32
CA ARG A 71 -9.34 11.46 -21.43
C ARG A 71 -10.10 12.43 -22.33
N LYS A 72 -11.40 12.19 -22.56
CA LYS A 72 -12.23 13.01 -23.46
C LYS A 72 -13.02 14.12 -22.75
N HIS A 73 -13.29 13.97 -21.45
CA HIS A 73 -14.30 14.77 -20.75
C HIS A 73 -13.75 15.55 -19.54
N ALA A 74 -12.59 15.16 -19.01
CA ALA A 74 -12.02 15.74 -17.80
C ALA A 74 -10.47 15.70 -17.81
N PRO A 75 -9.79 16.48 -18.69
CA PRO A 75 -8.34 16.44 -18.83
C PRO A 75 -7.61 16.82 -17.54
N GLN A 76 -8.12 17.76 -16.74
CA GLN A 76 -7.49 18.13 -15.46
C GLN A 76 -7.48 16.99 -14.45
N THR A 77 -8.58 16.23 -14.35
CA THR A 77 -8.66 15.05 -13.47
C THR A 77 -7.74 13.94 -13.96
N MET A 78 -7.62 13.78 -15.28
CA MET A 78 -6.68 12.85 -15.91
C MET A 78 -5.23 13.15 -15.49
N TYR A 79 -4.78 14.40 -15.60
CA TYR A 79 -3.42 14.79 -15.20
C TYR A 79 -3.17 14.52 -13.71
N ARG A 80 -4.12 14.88 -12.82
CA ARG A 80 -4.03 14.57 -11.38
C ARG A 80 -3.90 13.07 -11.10
N ASN A 81 -4.68 12.23 -11.78
CA ASN A 81 -4.58 10.78 -11.63
C ASN A 81 -3.22 10.24 -12.10
N ILE A 82 -2.67 10.78 -13.18
CA ILE A 82 -1.33 10.41 -13.68
C ILE A 82 -0.25 10.82 -12.67
N GLU A 83 -0.32 12.03 -12.10
CA GLU A 83 0.61 12.47 -11.05
C GLU A 83 0.54 11.57 -9.82
N GLU A 84 -0.67 11.18 -9.40
CA GLU A 84 -0.90 10.28 -8.26
C GLU A 84 -0.28 8.88 -8.46
N ILE A 85 -0.39 8.31 -9.66
CA ILE A 85 0.18 6.99 -9.97
C ILE A 85 1.70 7.05 -10.10
N THR A 86 2.22 8.10 -10.74
CA THR A 86 3.65 8.21 -11.07
C THR A 86 4.48 8.80 -9.95
N GLY A 87 3.85 9.50 -8.99
CA GLY A 87 4.54 10.22 -7.92
C GLY A 87 5.42 11.37 -8.42
N LYS A 88 5.25 11.78 -9.69
CA LYS A 88 6.00 12.87 -10.30
C LYS A 88 5.21 14.16 -10.12
N GLU A 89 5.55 14.93 -9.09
CA GLU A 89 5.16 16.33 -9.03
C GLU A 89 5.96 17.07 -10.11
N HIS A 90 5.28 17.53 -11.17
CA HIS A 90 5.93 18.38 -12.16
C HIS A 90 6.24 19.72 -11.49
N SER A 91 7.44 19.84 -10.92
CA SER A 91 8.00 21.14 -10.55
C SER A 91 8.19 21.92 -11.85
N TYR A 92 7.21 22.75 -12.20
CA TYR A 92 7.39 23.77 -13.22
C TYR A 92 8.52 24.66 -12.72
N GLN A 93 9.74 24.44 -13.22
CA GLN A 93 10.77 25.46 -13.11
C GLN A 93 10.28 26.61 -13.99
N LEU A 94 9.69 27.63 -13.36
CA LEU A 94 9.49 28.92 -14.00
C LEU A 94 10.89 29.40 -14.39
N GLY A 95 11.22 29.28 -15.68
CA GLY A 95 12.42 29.84 -16.26
C GLY A 95 12.40 31.35 -16.02
N VAL A 96 13.47 31.83 -15.39
CA VAL A 96 13.84 33.25 -15.29
C VAL A 96 14.32 33.74 -16.64
#